data_AF-A0A2V9R0F4-F1
#
_entry.id   AF-A0A2V9R0F4-F1
#
_cell.length_a   1.000
_cell.length_b   1.000
_cell.length_c   1.000
_cell.angle_alpha   90.00
_cell.angle_beta   90.00
_cell.angle_gamma   90.00
#
_symmetry.space_group_name_H-M   'P 1'
#
loop_
_entity.id
_entity.type
_entity.pdbx_description
1 polymer ?
#
loop_
_entity_poly.entity_id
_entity_poly.type
_entity_poly.pdbx_seq_one_letter_code
_entity_poly.pdbx_strand_id
1 'polypeptide(L)'
;SYLQAERDLRGYDAKLHWIHATAHAADLLAALASSPQLTQKESAGILSAVSTRLATAPDVFTQGEQDRLAAAMLAVVRRPEFEAAKFEQWLTAMQSEDRDVWTATTPQQLARYQNHSYLYRPCSHVWRLSLTCRT
;
A
#
# COMPACT_ATOMS: atom_id res chain seq x y z
N SER A 1 -0.07 13.19 4.70
CA SER A 1 -1.42 12.67 4.94
C SER A 1 -1.49 12.08 6.36
N TYR A 2 -2.68 11.78 6.89
CA TYR A 2 -2.81 11.12 8.22
C TYR A 2 -1.98 9.82 8.30
N LEU A 3 -2.09 8.95 7.28
CA LEU A 3 -1.36 7.67 7.25
C LEU A 3 0.18 7.82 7.37
N GLN A 4 0.74 8.89 6.81
CA GLN A 4 2.17 9.20 6.92
C GLN A 4 2.55 9.73 8.31
N ALA A 5 1.63 10.44 8.97
CA ALA A 5 1.86 11.03 10.28
C ALA A 5 1.57 10.04 11.43
N GLU A 6 0.89 8.93 11.16
CA GLU A 6 0.60 7.89 12.15
C GLU A 6 1.89 7.28 12.71
N ARG A 7 1.97 7.25 14.04
CA ARG A 7 3.12 6.79 14.82
C ARG A 7 2.81 5.52 15.60
N ASP A 8 1.53 5.24 15.86
CA ASP A 8 1.11 4.03 16.54
C ASP A 8 0.93 2.88 15.56
N LEU A 9 2.00 2.12 15.40
CA LEU A 9 2.08 0.96 14.50
C LEU A 9 2.11 -0.37 15.27
N ARG A 10 1.75 -0.32 16.57
CA ARG A 10 1.63 -1.52 17.39
C ARG A 10 0.47 -2.38 16.87
N GLY A 11 0.58 -3.70 17.02
CA GLY A 11 -0.51 -4.64 16.72
C GLY A 11 -1.34 -4.98 17.95
N TYR A 12 -0.71 -5.49 19.01
CA TYR A 12 -1.38 -5.79 20.27
C TYR A 12 -0.67 -5.13 21.44
N ASP A 13 -1.42 -4.43 22.27
CA ASP A 13 -0.98 -3.87 23.54
C ASP A 13 -1.71 -4.56 24.69
N ALA A 14 -1.00 -4.93 25.75
CA ALA A 14 -1.61 -5.69 26.86
C ALA A 14 -2.70 -4.91 27.63
N LYS A 15 -2.69 -3.57 27.57
CA LYS A 15 -3.65 -2.70 28.24
C LYS A 15 -4.72 -2.17 27.30
N LEU A 16 -4.33 -1.80 26.08
CA LEU A 16 -5.21 -1.19 25.08
C LEU A 16 -5.79 -2.23 24.09
N HIS A 17 -5.33 -3.48 24.17
CA HIS A 17 -5.64 -4.57 23.26
C HIS A 17 -5.22 -4.27 21.81
N TRP A 18 -6.02 -4.69 20.84
CA TRP A 18 -5.71 -4.60 19.42
C TRP A 18 -5.65 -3.15 18.95
N ILE A 19 -4.52 -2.79 18.36
CA ILE A 19 -4.25 -1.49 17.75
C ILE A 19 -3.99 -1.74 16.28
N HIS A 20 -4.76 -1.09 15.42
CA HIS A 20 -4.77 -1.36 13.98
C HIS A 20 -4.90 -0.06 13.19
N ALA A 21 -4.20 1.00 13.60
CA ALA A 21 -4.34 2.33 13.01
C ALA A 21 -4.08 2.33 11.49
N THR A 22 -2.98 1.68 11.05
CA THR A 22 -2.67 1.52 9.62
C THR A 22 -3.76 0.72 8.88
N ALA A 23 -4.28 -0.33 9.51
CA ALA A 23 -5.32 -1.18 8.93
C ALA A 23 -6.64 -0.41 8.73
N HIS A 24 -7.07 0.37 9.72
CA HIS A 24 -8.27 1.19 9.64
C HIS A 24 -8.12 2.38 8.70
N ALA A 25 -6.93 2.98 8.66
CA ALA A 25 -6.61 3.98 7.65
C ALA A 25 -6.71 3.39 6.24
N ALA A 26 -6.28 2.14 6.03
CA ALA A 26 -6.42 1.47 4.75
C ALA A 26 -7.91 1.27 4.35
N ASP A 27 -8.80 0.91 5.29
CA ASP A 27 -10.24 0.83 5.01
C ASP A 27 -10.82 2.18 4.57
N LEU A 28 -10.45 3.25 5.28
CA LEU A 28 -10.88 4.59 4.95
C LEU A 28 -10.40 4.97 3.54
N LEU A 29 -9.14 4.68 3.20
CA LEU A 29 -8.60 4.92 1.87
C LEU A 29 -9.34 4.10 0.80
N ALA A 30 -9.71 2.85 1.07
CA ALA A 30 -10.50 2.02 0.15
C ALA A 30 -11.91 2.59 -0.08
N ALA A 31 -12.56 3.08 0.98
CA ALA A 31 -13.87 3.74 0.89
C ALA A 31 -13.78 5.04 0.08
N LEU A 32 -12.75 5.87 0.32
CA LEU A 32 -12.49 7.10 -0.44
C LEU A 32 -12.18 6.80 -1.91
N ALA A 33 -11.33 5.80 -2.18
CA ALA A 33 -11.00 5.36 -3.55
C ALA A 33 -12.22 4.91 -4.34
N SER A 34 -13.24 4.39 -3.65
CA SER A 34 -14.50 3.93 -4.26
C SER A 34 -15.55 5.04 -4.42
N SER A 35 -15.32 6.22 -3.85
CA SER A 35 -16.23 7.36 -3.98
C SER A 35 -16.13 8.00 -5.38
N PRO A 36 -17.26 8.28 -6.05
CA PRO A 36 -17.25 8.99 -7.34
C PRO A 36 -16.82 10.46 -7.21
N GLN A 37 -16.79 11.02 -5.99
CA GLN A 37 -16.35 12.39 -5.73
C GLN A 37 -14.82 12.52 -5.63
N LEU A 38 -14.09 11.41 -5.49
CA LEU A 38 -12.63 11.45 -5.39
C LEU A 38 -12.04 11.94 -6.72
N THR A 39 -11.13 12.90 -6.65
CA THR A 39 -10.45 13.42 -7.83
C THR A 39 -9.28 12.52 -8.24
N GLN A 40 -8.83 12.65 -9.48
CA GLN A 40 -7.65 11.95 -9.97
C GLN A 40 -6.39 12.26 -9.15
N LYS A 41 -6.24 13.52 -8.70
CA LYS A 41 -5.12 13.96 -7.84
C LYS A 41 -5.16 13.25 -6.48
N GLU A 42 -6.33 13.14 -5.87
CA GLU A 42 -6.48 12.46 -4.58
C GLU A 42 -6.24 10.96 -4.72
N SER A 43 -6.73 10.34 -5.80
CA SER A 43 -6.47 8.94 -6.15
C SER A 43 -4.96 8.63 -6.24
N ALA A 44 -4.18 9.49 -6.91
CA ALA A 44 -2.71 9.38 -6.91
C ALA A 44 -2.11 9.58 -5.51
N GLY A 45 -2.70 10.47 -4.70
CA GLY A 45 -2.33 10.68 -3.31
C GLY A 45 -2.50 9.43 -2.43
N ILE A 46 -3.52 8.59 -2.71
CA ILE A 46 -3.70 7.31 -2.01
C ILE A 46 -2.53 6.37 -2.31
N LEU A 47 -2.16 6.18 -3.58
CA LEU A 47 -1.03 5.33 -3.96
C LEU A 47 0.29 5.80 -3.32
N SER A 48 0.54 7.11 -3.32
CA SER A 48 1.70 7.70 -2.67
C SER A 48 1.70 7.47 -1.15
N ALA A 49 0.56 7.65 -0.49
CA ALA A 49 0.43 7.42 0.95
C ALA A 49 0.69 5.95 1.32
N VAL A 50 0.20 5.00 0.52
CA VAL A 50 0.46 3.56 0.71
C VAL A 50 1.96 3.27 0.59
N SER A 51 2.64 3.72 -0.48
CA SER A 51 4.09 3.53 -0.63
C SER A 51 4.88 4.09 0.52
N THR A 52 4.60 5.36 0.89
CA THR A 52 5.30 5.98 2.01
C THR A 52 5.12 5.17 3.29
N ARG A 53 3.90 4.66 3.54
CA ARG A 53 3.64 3.88 4.76
C ARG A 53 4.45 2.59 4.79
N LEU A 54 4.49 1.84 3.69
CA LEU A 54 5.24 0.59 3.61
C LEU A 54 6.75 0.82 3.73
N ALA A 55 7.26 1.88 3.10
CA ALA A 55 8.68 2.23 3.12
C ALA A 55 9.18 2.76 4.48
N THR A 56 8.30 3.37 5.27
CA THR A 56 8.65 4.01 6.55
C THR A 56 8.20 3.22 7.77
N ALA A 57 7.51 2.09 7.59
CA ALA A 57 7.16 1.21 8.70
C ALA A 57 8.45 0.68 9.35
N PRO A 58 8.60 0.76 10.68
CA PRO A 58 9.82 0.30 11.36
C PRO A 58 9.96 -1.22 11.31
N ASP A 59 8.83 -1.92 11.24
CA ASP A 59 8.73 -3.37 11.24
C ASP A 59 7.83 -3.86 10.10
N VAL A 60 7.86 -5.17 9.89
CA VAL A 60 6.94 -5.86 8.98
C VAL A 60 5.56 -5.87 9.60
N PHE A 61 4.56 -5.48 8.83
CA PHE A 61 3.17 -5.63 9.26
C PHE A 61 2.80 -7.13 9.30
N THR A 62 2.10 -7.55 10.34
CA THR A 62 1.83 -8.97 10.61
C THR A 62 0.36 -9.29 10.86
N GLN A 63 -0.51 -8.29 10.84
CA GLN A 63 -1.91 -8.39 11.28
C GLN A 63 -2.89 -8.02 10.16
N GLY A 64 -2.51 -8.28 8.90
CA GLY A 64 -3.35 -8.09 7.72
C GLY A 64 -3.38 -6.66 7.17
N GLU A 65 -2.52 -5.76 7.63
CA GLU A 65 -2.47 -4.38 7.17
C GLU A 65 -2.15 -4.28 5.67
N GLN A 66 -1.23 -5.12 5.17
CA GLN A 66 -0.88 -5.13 3.74
C GLN A 66 -2.06 -5.53 2.86
N ASP A 67 -2.87 -6.50 3.27
CA ASP A 67 -4.04 -6.95 2.49
C ASP A 67 -5.08 -5.83 2.36
N ARG A 68 -5.28 -5.05 3.42
CA ARG A 68 -6.20 -3.91 3.43
C ARG A 68 -5.65 -2.72 2.64
N LEU A 69 -4.34 -2.47 2.71
CA LEU A 69 -3.68 -1.48 1.85
C LEU A 69 -3.77 -1.89 0.37
N ALA A 70 -3.59 -3.17 0.05
CA ALA A 70 -3.78 -3.70 -1.29
C ALA A 70 -5.23 -3.53 -1.78
N ALA A 71 -6.22 -3.71 -0.90
CA ALA A 71 -7.62 -3.43 -1.23
C ALA A 71 -7.85 -1.94 -1.57
N ALA A 72 -7.23 -1.02 -0.84
CA ALA A 72 -7.29 0.41 -1.13
C ALA A 72 -6.66 0.75 -2.51
N MET A 73 -5.51 0.15 -2.83
CA MET A 73 -4.90 0.31 -4.15
C MET A 73 -5.77 -0.26 -5.27
N LEU A 74 -6.37 -1.44 -5.05
CA LEU A 74 -7.25 -2.06 -6.04
C LEU A 74 -8.49 -1.19 -6.32
N ALA A 75 -9.03 -0.55 -5.29
CA ALA A 75 -10.13 0.41 -5.46
C ALA A 75 -9.72 1.59 -6.34
N VAL A 76 -8.51 2.14 -6.18
CA VAL A 76 -7.95 3.18 -7.07
C VAL A 76 -7.87 2.70 -8.53
N VAL A 77 -7.42 1.47 -8.75
CA VAL A 77 -7.14 0.92 -10.09
C VAL A 77 -8.40 0.55 -10.86
N ARG A 78 -9.48 0.28 -10.12
CA ARG A 78 -10.80 0.02 -10.71
C ARG A 78 -11.48 1.30 -11.19
N ARG A 79 -10.97 2.48 -10.84
CA ARG A 79 -11.56 3.76 -11.27
C ARG A 79 -11.48 3.94 -12.78
N PRO A 80 -12.49 4.53 -13.44
CA PRO A 80 -12.50 4.73 -14.89
C PRO A 80 -11.38 5.62 -15.43
N GLU A 81 -11.00 6.65 -14.67
CA GLU A 81 -9.98 7.65 -15.03
C GLU A 81 -8.55 7.26 -14.60
N PHE A 82 -8.37 6.00 -14.18
CA PHE A 82 -7.09 5.46 -13.78
C PHE A 82 -6.14 5.34 -14.99
N GLU A 83 -4.93 5.88 -14.84
CA GLU A 83 -3.90 5.82 -15.87
C GLU A 83 -2.90 4.70 -15.56
N ALA A 84 -2.96 3.60 -16.33
CA ALA A 84 -2.06 2.46 -16.17
C ALA A 84 -0.58 2.87 -16.23
N ALA A 85 -0.21 3.83 -17.09
CA ALA A 85 1.17 4.32 -17.19
C ALA A 85 1.69 4.93 -15.88
N LYS A 86 0.85 5.68 -15.14
CA LYS A 86 1.24 6.25 -13.84
C LYS A 86 1.43 5.15 -12.78
N PHE A 87 0.64 4.09 -12.87
CA PHE A 87 0.79 2.95 -11.98
C PHE A 87 2.05 2.13 -12.27
N GLU A 88 2.39 1.92 -13.53
CA GLU A 88 3.65 1.26 -13.91
C GLU A 88 4.88 2.05 -13.42
N GLN A 89 4.83 3.39 -13.50
CA GLN A 89 5.87 4.24 -12.94
C GLN A 89 5.97 4.10 -11.41
N TRP A 90 4.83 4.11 -10.72
CA TRP A 90 4.76 3.90 -9.28
C TRP A 90 5.31 2.52 -8.87
N LEU A 91 4.95 1.46 -9.60
CA LEU A 91 5.41 0.10 -9.37
C LEU A 91 6.92 -0.02 -9.58
N THR A 92 7.43 0.58 -10.66
CA THR A 92 8.87 0.62 -10.97
C THR A 92 9.66 1.33 -9.87
N ALA A 93 9.14 2.43 -9.32
CA ALA A 93 9.78 3.15 -8.22
C ALA A 93 9.89 2.25 -6.97
N MET A 94 8.80 1.59 -6.57
CA MET A 94 8.79 0.67 -5.43
C MET A 94 9.76 -0.51 -5.64
N GLN A 95 9.78 -1.11 -6.83
CA GLN A 95 10.73 -2.18 -7.18
C GLN A 95 12.19 -1.71 -7.18
N SER A 96 12.44 -0.44 -7.51
CA SER A 96 13.79 0.13 -7.44
C SER A 96 14.27 0.24 -5.99
N GLU A 97 13.41 0.65 -5.06
CA GLU A 97 13.72 0.67 -3.62
C GLU A 97 14.04 -0.73 -3.09
N ASP A 98 13.38 -1.76 -3.63
CA ASP A 98 13.61 -3.15 -3.22
C ASP A 98 14.95 -3.72 -3.68
N ARG A 99 15.63 -3.12 -4.67
CA ARG A 99 16.94 -3.62 -5.13
C ARG A 99 18.03 -3.46 -4.07
N ASP A 100 17.94 -2.42 -3.25
CA ASP A 100 18.94 -2.09 -2.23
C ASP A 100 19.08 -3.21 -1.17
N VAL A 101 18.02 -4.02 -0.98
CA VAL A 101 18.06 -5.13 -0.02
C VAL A 101 19.12 -6.18 -0.40
N TRP A 102 19.49 -6.27 -1.68
CA TRP A 102 20.45 -7.25 -2.19
C TRP A 102 21.89 -6.72 -2.27
N THR A 103 22.12 -5.43 -2.01
CA THR A 103 23.45 -4.83 -2.07
C THR A 103 24.08 -4.67 -0.69
N ALA A 104 23.31 -4.24 0.32
CA ALA A 104 23.81 -4.05 1.69
C ALA A 104 22.67 -4.17 2.73
N THR A 105 22.17 -5.39 2.95
CA THR A 105 20.94 -5.65 3.74
C THR A 105 21.01 -5.15 5.18
N THR A 106 20.14 -4.20 5.53
CA THR A 106 19.81 -3.83 6.91
C THR A 106 18.44 -4.41 7.32
N PRO A 107 18.14 -4.54 8.63
CA PRO A 107 16.82 -4.96 9.09
C PRO A 107 15.67 -4.10 8.53
N GLN A 108 15.88 -2.78 8.43
CA GLN A 108 14.89 -1.84 7.90
C GLN A 108 14.64 -2.04 6.40
N GLN A 109 15.69 -2.30 5.62
CA GLN A 109 15.55 -2.62 4.20
C GLN A 109 14.82 -3.94 3.98
N LEU A 110 15.13 -4.95 4.80
CA LEU A 110 14.44 -6.24 4.75
C LEU A 110 12.95 -6.09 5.12
N ALA A 111 12.65 -5.32 6.16
CA ALA A 111 11.27 -5.04 6.57
C ALA A 111 10.47 -4.33 5.47
N ARG A 112 11.05 -3.29 4.84
CA ARG A 112 10.48 -2.62 3.66
C ARG A 112 10.21 -3.61 2.53
N TYR A 113 11.23 -4.40 2.15
CA TYR A 113 11.10 -5.39 1.08
C TYR A 113 9.99 -6.42 1.36
N GLN A 114 9.88 -6.91 2.59
CA GLN A 114 8.82 -7.84 2.99
C GLN A 114 7.45 -7.17 2.96
N ASN A 115 7.33 -5.93 3.44
CA ASN A 115 6.10 -5.15 3.36
C ASN A 115 5.64 -4.94 1.91
N HIS A 116 6.54 -4.58 0.99
CA HIS A 116 6.24 -4.51 -0.44
C HIS A 116 5.84 -5.87 -1.01
N SER A 117 6.63 -6.92 -0.73
CA SER A 117 6.38 -8.28 -1.22
C SER A 117 5.01 -8.84 -0.79
N TYR A 118 4.62 -8.61 0.46
CA TYR A 118 3.33 -9.05 0.98
C TYR A 118 2.16 -8.25 0.42
N LEU A 119 2.34 -6.95 0.17
CA LEU A 119 1.35 -6.13 -0.56
C LEU A 119 1.07 -6.70 -1.98
N TYR A 120 2.10 -7.19 -2.67
CA TYR A 120 1.95 -7.75 -4.02
C TYR A 120 1.28 -9.12 -4.06
N ARG A 121 1.23 -9.85 -2.95
CA ARG A 121 0.81 -11.25 -2.95
C ARG A 121 -0.69 -11.43 -3.29
N PRO A 122 -1.64 -10.69 -2.69
CA PRO A 122 -3.05 -10.71 -3.09
C PRO A 122 -3.25 -10.17 -4.51
N CYS A 123 -2.39 -9.21 -4.84
CA CYS A 123 -2.37 -8.44 -6.06
C CYS A 123 -2.02 -9.29 -7.29
N SER A 124 -1.04 -10.19 -7.20
CA SER A 124 -0.43 -10.93 -8.32
C SER A 124 -1.41 -11.60 -9.31
N HIS A 125 -2.57 -12.07 -8.84
CA HIS A 125 -3.63 -12.63 -9.70
C HIS A 125 -4.59 -11.56 -10.26
N VAL A 126 -4.91 -10.53 -9.49
CA VAL A 126 -5.92 -9.53 -9.85
C VAL A 126 -5.40 -8.50 -10.85
N TRP A 127 -4.12 -8.10 -10.77
CA TRP A 127 -3.54 -7.11 -11.69
C TRP A 127 -3.36 -7.64 -13.11
N ARG A 128 -2.97 -8.92 -13.22
CA ARG A 128 -2.78 -9.58 -14.51
C ARG A 128 -4.09 -9.70 -15.30
N LEU A 129 -5.22 -9.86 -14.59
CA LEU A 129 -6.57 -9.88 -15.19
C LEU A 129 -7.15 -8.48 -15.44
N SER A 130 -6.89 -7.51 -14.57
CA SER A 130 -7.46 -6.16 -14.68
C SER A 130 -6.81 -5.28 -15.76
N LEU A 131 -5.55 -5.56 -16.13
CA LEU A 131 -4.85 -4.90 -17.24
C LEU A 131 -5.16 -5.54 -18.60
N THR A 132 -5.50 -6.83 -18.64
CA THR A 132 -5.84 -7.55 -19.89
C THR A 132 -7.30 -7.40 -20.29
N CYS A 133 -8.23 -7.14 -19.37
CA CYS A 133 -9.64 -6.87 -19.69
C CYS A 133 -9.94 -5.43 -20.17
N ARG A 134 -8.92 -4.58 -20.33
CA ARG A 134 -9.07 -3.18 -20.80
C ARG A 134 -8.39 -2.87 -22.13
N THR A 135 -7.84 -3.89 -22.80
CA THR A 135 -7.45 -3.86 -24.21
C THR A 135 -8.55 -4.47 -25.06
#